data_AF-A0A1B6D1J7-F1
#
_entry.id   AF-A0A1B6D1J7-F1
#
_cell.length_a   1.000
_cell.length_b   1.000
_cell.length_c   1.000
_cell.angle_alpha   90.00
_cell.angle_beta   90.00
_cell.angle_gamma   90.00
#
_symmetry.space_group_name_H-M   'P 1'
#
loop_
_entity.id
_entity.type
_entity.pdbx_description
1 polymer ?
#
loop_
_entity_poly.entity_id
_entity_poly.type
_entity_poly.pdbx_seq_one_letter_code
_entity_poly.pdbx_strand_id
1 'polypeptide(L)'
;MPIKYVGRTHDFYGKSMWEILGNLKGFGVGRLVKRYTFDRYPEPSYNRIIKVETPKNDEGGDKKVRVWIEKVFRGKKYPQLVELYRTSYKTDYRLIPKDEEEDILARVEAIPRRETIVANYTSFPPLLKEFIIEEMKEKGETINEEPKLKLVIRNGRDNVARLAKEGEIPNVLCESGLGKPASPELYKI
;
A
#
# COMPACT_ATOMS: atom_id res chain seq x y z
N MET A 1 -1.70 -38.01 -1.88
CA MET A 1 -0.79 -37.45 -0.86
C MET A 1 -0.92 -35.94 -0.87
N PRO A 2 -1.20 -35.27 0.26
CA PRO A 2 -1.24 -33.81 0.29
C PRO A 2 0.18 -33.24 0.22
N ILE A 3 0.45 -32.38 -0.77
CA ILE A 3 1.72 -31.64 -0.88
C ILE A 3 1.70 -30.54 0.20
N LYS A 4 2.64 -30.61 1.15
CA LYS A 4 2.80 -29.59 2.19
C LYS A 4 4.01 -28.73 1.84
N TYR A 5 3.77 -27.47 1.51
CA TYR A 5 4.83 -26.49 1.32
C TYR A 5 5.39 -26.06 2.69
N VAL A 6 6.72 -26.09 2.84
CA VAL A 6 7.43 -25.68 4.06
C VAL A 6 8.35 -24.53 3.70
N GLY A 7 8.23 -23.41 4.41
CA GLY A 7 9.05 -22.20 4.19
C GLY A 7 8.23 -20.91 4.20
N ARG A 8 8.92 -19.78 4.00
CA ARG A 8 8.27 -18.46 3.88
C ARG A 8 7.55 -18.36 2.54
N THR A 9 6.24 -18.15 2.56
CA THR A 9 5.44 -17.95 1.35
C THR A 9 5.67 -16.54 0.78
N HIS A 10 5.53 -16.41 -0.54
CA HIS A 10 5.55 -15.12 -1.24
C HIS A 10 4.47 -15.08 -2.33
N ASP A 11 3.91 -13.90 -2.55
CA ASP A 11 2.88 -13.70 -3.59
C ASP A 11 3.46 -13.11 -4.89
N PHE A 12 4.79 -13.13 -5.04
CA PHE A 12 5.43 -12.61 -6.26
C PHE A 12 5.17 -13.56 -7.43
N TYR A 13 4.60 -12.97 -8.49
CA TYR A 13 4.30 -13.67 -9.72
C TYR A 13 4.70 -12.79 -10.91
N GLY A 14 5.48 -13.35 -11.83
CA GLY A 14 5.96 -12.65 -13.00
C GLY A 14 7.46 -12.84 -13.22
N LYS A 15 8.07 -11.88 -13.92
CA LYS A 15 9.50 -11.86 -14.26
C LYS A 15 10.19 -10.72 -13.53
N SER A 16 11.52 -10.79 -13.48
CA SER A 16 12.33 -9.66 -13.01
C SER A 16 12.36 -8.54 -14.06
N MET A 17 12.68 -7.32 -13.66
CA MET A 17 12.86 -6.21 -14.62
C MET A 17 13.99 -6.51 -15.60
N TRP A 18 15.06 -7.17 -15.15
CA TRP A 18 16.19 -7.53 -16.02
C TRP A 18 15.74 -8.40 -17.20
N GLU A 19 14.93 -9.43 -16.93
CA GLU A 19 14.44 -10.35 -17.97
C GLU A 19 13.46 -9.67 -18.93
N ILE A 20 12.63 -8.75 -18.44
CA ILE A 20 11.67 -8.04 -19.30
C ILE A 20 12.42 -7.04 -20.18
N LEU A 21 13.21 -6.15 -19.58
CA LEU A 21 13.86 -5.07 -20.30
C LEU A 21 14.98 -5.57 -21.22
N GLY A 22 15.71 -6.62 -20.81
CA GLY A 22 16.77 -7.21 -21.63
C GLY A 22 16.27 -7.86 -22.92
N ASN A 23 15.01 -8.28 -22.97
CA ASN A 23 14.39 -8.87 -24.16
C ASN A 23 13.72 -7.83 -25.08
N LEU A 24 13.60 -6.57 -24.65
CA LEU A 24 12.94 -5.51 -25.42
C LEU A 24 13.97 -4.64 -26.14
N LYS A 25 13.66 -4.27 -27.39
CA LYS A 25 14.45 -3.28 -28.14
C LYS A 25 14.46 -1.95 -27.39
N GLY A 26 15.63 -1.33 -27.27
CA GLY A 26 15.81 -0.08 -26.54
C GLY A 26 15.39 -0.17 -25.06
N PHE A 27 15.54 -1.36 -24.44
CA PHE A 27 15.14 -1.63 -23.06
C PHE A 27 13.67 -1.34 -22.75
N GLY A 28 12.79 -1.28 -23.76
CA GLY A 28 11.37 -1.04 -23.55
C GLY A 28 11.03 0.36 -23.03
N VAL A 29 11.86 1.37 -23.29
CA VAL A 29 11.55 2.77 -22.96
C VAL A 29 10.21 3.18 -23.60
N GLY A 30 9.35 3.82 -22.82
CA GLY A 30 7.98 4.21 -23.18
C GLY A 30 6.91 3.18 -22.87
N ARG A 31 7.27 1.91 -22.60
CA ARG A 31 6.30 0.84 -22.30
C ARG A 31 5.80 0.88 -20.86
N LEU A 32 4.61 0.31 -20.64
CA LEU A 32 4.01 0.16 -19.33
C LEU A 32 4.32 -1.21 -18.71
N VAL A 33 4.72 -1.20 -17.44
CA VAL A 33 4.95 -2.40 -16.64
C VAL A 33 4.14 -2.32 -15.37
N LYS A 34 3.45 -3.41 -15.03
CA LYS A 34 2.73 -3.55 -13.76
C LYS A 34 3.39 -4.54 -12.81
N ARG A 35 3.07 -4.44 -11.53
CA ARG A 35 3.48 -5.41 -10.51
C ARG A 35 2.29 -6.25 -10.09
N TYR A 36 2.44 -7.57 -10.05
CA TYR A 36 1.34 -8.47 -9.68
C TYR A 36 0.83 -8.20 -8.27
N THR A 37 1.75 -7.90 -7.33
CA THR A 37 1.38 -7.52 -5.96
C THR A 37 0.43 -6.31 -5.90
N PHE A 38 0.41 -5.45 -6.92
CA PHE A 38 -0.47 -4.29 -6.98
C PHE A 38 -1.87 -4.60 -7.55
N ASP A 39 -2.05 -5.75 -8.20
CA ASP A 39 -3.37 -6.21 -8.69
C ASP A 39 -4.34 -6.51 -7.51
N ARG A 40 -3.84 -6.55 -6.26
CA ARG A 40 -4.68 -6.62 -5.05
C ARG A 40 -5.58 -5.40 -4.85
N TYR A 41 -5.24 -4.28 -5.49
CA TYR A 41 -6.00 -3.04 -5.42
C TYR A 41 -6.90 -2.94 -6.64
N PRO A 42 -8.19 -2.56 -6.48
CA PRO A 42 -9.09 -2.40 -7.61
C PRO A 42 -8.71 -1.21 -8.50
N GLU A 43 -7.97 -0.24 -7.95
CA GLU A 43 -7.53 0.92 -8.69
C GLU A 43 -6.28 0.59 -9.53
N PRO A 44 -6.24 1.00 -10.82
CA PRO A 44 -5.14 0.66 -11.72
C PRO A 44 -3.80 1.23 -11.24
N SER A 45 -2.76 0.41 -11.36
CA SER A 45 -1.38 0.75 -10.97
C SER A 45 -0.41 0.27 -12.04
N TYR A 46 0.43 1.18 -12.53
CA TYR A 46 1.43 0.88 -13.56
C TYR A 46 2.67 1.77 -13.40
N ASN A 47 3.74 1.38 -14.06
CA ASN A 47 4.98 2.14 -14.14
C ASN A 47 5.35 2.32 -15.61
N ARG A 48 5.44 3.56 -16.08
CA ARG A 48 5.95 3.85 -17.44
C ARG A 48 7.45 3.99 -17.40
N ILE A 49 8.15 3.24 -18.24
CA ILE A 49 9.62 3.27 -18.30
C ILE A 49 10.08 4.52 -19.05
N ILE A 50 10.95 5.32 -18.43
CA ILE A 50 11.51 6.53 -19.05
C ILE A 50 12.99 6.35 -19.38
N LYS A 51 13.77 5.82 -18.43
CA LYS A 51 15.20 5.61 -18.60
C LYS A 51 15.61 4.30 -17.94
N VAL A 52 16.54 3.59 -18.56
CA VAL A 52 17.10 2.34 -18.05
C VAL A 52 18.62 2.46 -18.03
N GLU A 53 19.22 2.12 -16.90
CA GLU A 53 20.66 1.95 -16.75
C GLU A 53 20.92 0.54 -16.21
N THR A 54 21.85 -0.15 -16.85
CA THR A 54 22.31 -1.49 -16.45
C THR A 54 23.63 -1.35 -15.71
N PRO A 55 23.63 -1.23 -14.37
CA PRO A 55 24.87 -1.26 -13.61
C PRO A 55 25.56 -2.61 -13.81
N LYS A 56 26.88 -2.64 -13.63
CA LYS A 56 27.62 -3.91 -13.56
C LYS A 56 27.07 -4.70 -12.38
N ASN A 57 26.44 -5.83 -12.66
CA ASN A 57 25.99 -6.77 -11.65
C ASN A 57 27.13 -7.73 -11.37
N ASP A 58 27.41 -8.01 -10.09
CA ASP A 58 28.41 -8.99 -9.70
C ASP A 58 28.01 -10.40 -10.17
N GLU A 59 28.98 -11.19 -10.62
CA GLU A 59 28.73 -12.57 -11.04
C GLU A 59 28.23 -13.40 -9.85
N GLY A 60 27.00 -13.92 -9.95
CA GLY A 60 26.32 -14.67 -8.88
C GLY A 60 25.34 -13.86 -8.02
N GLY A 61 25.29 -12.53 -8.20
CA GLY A 61 24.34 -11.66 -7.50
C GLY A 61 22.97 -11.52 -8.17
N ASP A 62 22.01 -10.95 -7.44
CA ASP A 62 20.72 -10.53 -7.98
C ASP A 62 20.93 -9.58 -9.17
N LYS A 63 20.44 -9.95 -10.36
CA LYS A 63 20.50 -9.09 -11.56
C LYS A 63 19.59 -7.87 -11.38
N LYS A 64 20.18 -6.76 -10.94
CA LYS A 64 19.47 -5.50 -10.73
C LYS A 64 19.62 -4.59 -11.96
N VAL A 65 18.62 -3.73 -12.13
CA VAL A 65 18.59 -2.70 -13.17
C VAL A 65 18.13 -1.43 -12.50
N ARG A 66 18.77 -0.31 -12.82
CA ARG A 66 18.30 1.00 -12.37
C ARG A 66 17.34 1.54 -13.42
N VAL A 67 16.08 1.72 -13.04
CA VAL A 67 15.03 2.19 -13.95
C VAL A 67 14.41 3.45 -13.40
N TRP A 68 14.30 4.50 -14.21
CA TRP A 68 13.48 5.67 -13.89
C TRP A 68 12.11 5.50 -14.52
N ILE A 69 11.09 5.67 -13.69
CA ILE A 69 9.71 5.43 -14.07
C ILE A 69 8.81 6.61 -13.71
N GLU A 70 7.78 6.83 -14.53
CA GLU A 70 6.58 7.52 -14.08
C GLU A 70 5.70 6.50 -13.37
N LYS A 71 5.58 6.63 -12.05
CA LYS A 71 4.79 5.74 -11.20
C LYS A 71 3.33 6.24 -11.17
N VAL A 72 2.40 5.34 -11.41
CA VAL A 72 0.99 5.51 -11.07
C VAL A 72 0.62 4.39 -10.10
N PHE A 73 0.21 4.75 -8.88
CA PHE A 73 -0.18 3.78 -7.87
C PHE A 73 -1.56 4.12 -7.34
N ARG A 74 -2.47 3.15 -7.42
CA ARG A 74 -3.87 3.27 -7.04
C ARG A 74 -4.55 4.51 -7.64
N GLY A 75 -4.36 4.72 -8.94
CA GLY A 75 -4.89 5.90 -9.66
C GLY A 75 -4.22 7.25 -9.32
N LYS A 76 -3.16 7.27 -8.50
CA LYS A 76 -2.39 8.49 -8.17
C LYS A 76 -1.10 8.52 -8.98
N LYS A 77 -0.98 9.51 -9.87
CA LYS A 77 0.27 9.83 -10.58
C LYS A 77 1.24 10.53 -9.65
N TYR A 78 2.49 10.06 -9.63
CA TYR A 78 3.56 10.68 -8.85
C TYR A 78 4.13 11.86 -9.67
N PRO A 79 4.30 13.05 -9.06
CA PRO A 79 4.77 14.22 -9.80
C PRO A 79 6.25 14.10 -10.19
N GLN A 80 7.02 13.33 -9.41
CA GLN A 80 8.45 13.11 -9.64
C GLN A 80 8.68 11.72 -10.22
N LEU A 81 9.71 11.61 -11.05
CA LEU A 81 10.22 10.32 -11.51
C LEU A 81 10.72 9.51 -10.31
N VAL A 82 10.35 8.24 -10.27
CA VAL A 82 10.75 7.34 -9.20
C VAL A 82 11.86 6.44 -9.71
N GLU A 83 12.95 6.33 -8.96
CA GLU A 83 14.00 5.35 -9.22
C GLU A 83 13.59 3.98 -8.68
N LEU A 84 13.62 2.98 -9.55
CA LEU A 84 13.37 1.58 -9.26
C LEU A 84 14.69 0.80 -9.40
N TYR A 85 15.41 0.65 -8.29
CA TYR A 85 16.64 -0.14 -8.22
C TYR A 85 16.53 -1.29 -7.22
N ARG A 86 16.21 -0.96 -5.96
CA ARG A 86 16.14 -1.95 -4.86
C ARG A 86 15.13 -3.07 -5.09
N THR A 87 14.09 -2.84 -5.90
CA THR A 87 13.02 -3.81 -6.14
C THR A 87 13.06 -4.38 -7.54
N SER A 88 14.06 -4.05 -8.39
CA SER A 88 14.10 -4.47 -9.79
C SER A 88 14.30 -5.98 -9.94
N TYR A 89 14.99 -6.61 -8.99
CA TYR A 89 15.30 -8.04 -9.00
C TYR A 89 14.10 -8.93 -8.66
N LYS A 90 13.06 -8.38 -8.02
CA LYS A 90 11.89 -9.15 -7.61
C LYS A 90 11.13 -9.65 -8.84
N THR A 91 10.76 -10.92 -8.85
CA THR A 91 9.97 -11.59 -9.90
C THR A 91 8.47 -11.28 -9.77
N ASP A 92 8.15 -10.00 -9.78
CA ASP A 92 6.79 -9.48 -9.52
C ASP A 92 6.29 -8.63 -10.69
N TYR A 93 7.06 -8.50 -11.78
CA TYR A 93 6.73 -7.60 -12.89
C TYR A 93 6.13 -8.35 -14.07
N ARG A 94 5.22 -7.65 -14.76
CA ARG A 94 4.62 -8.08 -16.03
C ARG A 94 4.57 -6.89 -16.98
N LEU A 95 5.04 -7.11 -18.21
CA LEU A 95 4.88 -6.16 -19.31
C LEU A 95 3.40 -6.12 -19.72
N ILE A 96 2.86 -4.92 -19.85
CA ILE A 96 1.50 -4.72 -20.37
C ILE A 96 1.56 -4.81 -21.91
N PRO A 97 0.73 -5.66 -22.56
CA PRO A 97 0.59 -5.69 -24.02
C PRO A 97 0.11 -4.33 -24.55
N LYS A 98 0.55 -3.94 -25.76
CA LYS A 98 0.23 -2.61 -26.31
C LYS A 98 -1.27 -2.34 -26.38
N ASP A 99 -2.04 -3.35 -26.76
CA ASP A 99 -3.49 -3.25 -26.93
C ASP A 99 -4.20 -2.95 -25.59
N GLU A 100 -3.62 -3.37 -24.46
CA GLU A 100 -4.16 -3.13 -23.12
C GLU A 100 -3.65 -1.81 -22.50
N GLU A 101 -2.64 -1.15 -23.10
CA GLU A 101 -2.06 0.07 -22.52
C GLU A 101 -3.08 1.22 -22.50
N GLU A 102 -3.85 1.39 -23.58
CA GLU A 102 -4.88 2.42 -23.71
C GLU A 102 -6.01 2.21 -22.70
N ASP A 103 -6.48 0.97 -22.53
CA ASP A 103 -7.52 0.62 -21.56
C ASP A 103 -7.09 0.94 -20.12
N ILE A 104 -5.84 0.65 -19.77
CA ILE A 104 -5.33 0.95 -18.43
C ILE A 104 -5.25 2.45 -18.20
N LEU A 105 -4.80 3.22 -19.20
CA LEU A 105 -4.75 4.68 -19.14
C LEU A 105 -6.16 5.27 -18.96
N ALA A 106 -7.13 4.81 -19.76
CA ALA A 106 -8.52 5.24 -19.64
C ALA A 106 -9.11 4.88 -18.26
N ARG A 107 -8.81 3.69 -17.72
CA ARG A 107 -9.25 3.28 -16.38
C ARG A 107 -8.68 4.16 -15.26
N VAL A 108 -7.47 4.68 -15.43
CA VAL A 108 -6.84 5.56 -14.42
C VAL A 108 -7.57 6.89 -14.35
N GLU A 109 -8.10 7.36 -15.46
CA GLU A 109 -8.91 8.58 -15.54
C GLU A 109 -10.35 8.35 -15.06
N ALA A 110 -10.92 7.19 -15.39
CA ALA A 110 -12.33 6.87 -15.09
C ALA A 110 -12.60 6.47 -13.64
N ILE A 111 -11.68 5.75 -12.98
CA ILE A 111 -11.93 5.20 -11.64
C ILE A 111 -11.58 6.26 -10.58
N PRO A 112 -12.57 6.80 -9.83
CA PRO A 112 -12.29 7.76 -8.78
C PRO A 112 -11.47 7.11 -7.66
N ARG A 113 -10.55 7.89 -7.10
CA ARG A 113 -9.68 7.44 -6.02
C ARG A 113 -10.52 7.12 -4.78
N ARG A 114 -10.28 5.96 -4.17
CA ARG A 114 -10.85 5.68 -2.84
C ARG A 114 -10.13 6.53 -1.81
N GLU A 115 -10.83 7.53 -1.30
CA GLU A 115 -10.38 8.29 -0.14
C GLU A 115 -10.57 7.45 1.13
N THR A 116 -9.50 7.30 1.91
CA THR A 116 -9.58 6.68 3.23
C THR A 116 -9.77 7.78 4.25
N ILE A 117 -11.03 8.06 4.60
CA ILE A 117 -11.37 9.08 5.59
C ILE A 117 -11.37 8.42 6.98
N VAL A 118 -10.49 8.90 7.85
CA VAL A 118 -10.29 8.41 9.21
C VAL A 118 -10.87 9.43 10.19
N ALA A 119 -11.46 8.97 11.30
CA ALA A 119 -11.95 9.85 12.35
C ALA A 119 -10.83 10.71 12.97
N ASN A 120 -11.18 11.89 13.49
CA ASN A 120 -10.22 12.73 14.23
C ASN A 120 -9.88 12.18 15.62
N TYR A 121 -10.79 11.40 16.17
CA TYR A 121 -10.72 10.88 17.53
C TYR A 121 -11.10 9.40 17.55
N THR A 122 -10.46 8.64 18.43
CA THR A 122 -10.81 7.25 18.78
C THR A 122 -11.01 7.14 20.28
N SER A 123 -11.69 6.09 20.75
CA SER A 123 -11.72 5.77 22.17
C SER A 123 -10.33 5.32 22.65
N PHE A 124 -10.03 5.49 23.94
CA PHE A 124 -8.84 4.90 24.55
C PHE A 124 -9.00 3.36 24.68
N PRO A 125 -7.89 2.61 24.73
CA PRO A 125 -7.92 1.20 25.12
C PRO A 125 -8.56 1.02 26.51
N PRO A 126 -9.26 -0.10 26.79
CA PRO A 126 -10.08 -0.26 28.00
C PRO A 126 -9.34 0.06 29.31
N LEU A 127 -8.14 -0.49 29.49
CA LEU A 127 -7.34 -0.26 30.70
C LEU A 127 -6.93 1.21 30.86
N LEU A 128 -6.44 1.84 29.78
CA LEU A 128 -6.03 3.24 29.81
C LEU A 128 -7.22 4.18 30.03
N LYS A 129 -8.41 3.82 29.52
CA LYS A 129 -9.64 4.56 29.76
C LYS A 129 -9.94 4.64 31.27
N GLU A 130 -9.86 3.53 31.99
CA GLU A 130 -10.09 3.50 33.44
C GLU A 130 -9.04 4.31 34.21
N PHE A 131 -7.75 4.16 33.90
CA PHE A 131 -6.69 4.96 34.54
C PHE A 131 -6.91 6.47 34.37
N ILE A 132 -7.29 6.92 33.17
CA ILE A 132 -7.55 8.34 32.92
C ILE A 132 -8.77 8.82 33.72
N ILE A 133 -9.81 8.00 33.83
CA ILE A 133 -11.01 8.32 34.61
C ILE A 133 -10.67 8.42 36.10
N GLU A 134 -9.83 7.54 36.64
CA GLU A 134 -9.35 7.58 38.02
C GLU A 134 -8.55 8.86 38.29
N GLU A 135 -7.56 9.18 37.45
CA GLU A 135 -6.77 10.41 37.60
C GLU A 135 -7.62 11.69 37.53
N MET A 136 -8.65 11.72 36.67
CA MET A 136 -9.57 12.86 36.56
C MET A 136 -10.42 13.01 37.83
N LYS A 137 -10.87 11.90 38.43
CA LYS A 137 -11.59 11.90 39.72
C LYS A 137 -10.70 12.41 40.85
N GLU A 138 -9.44 11.97 40.89
CA GLU A 138 -8.46 12.43 41.89
C GLU A 138 -8.17 13.93 41.79
N LYS A 139 -8.16 14.47 40.56
CA LYS A 139 -7.97 15.91 40.30
C LYS A 139 -9.23 16.75 40.52
N GLY A 140 -10.39 16.12 40.76
CA GLY A 140 -11.66 16.80 41.01
C GLY A 140 -12.35 17.39 39.77
N GLU A 141 -11.98 16.95 38.56
CA GLU A 141 -12.62 17.38 37.31
C GLU A 141 -13.93 16.60 37.08
N THR A 142 -15.00 17.30 36.65
CA THR A 142 -16.29 16.66 36.35
C THR A 142 -16.24 15.95 35.00
N ILE A 143 -16.48 14.64 35.01
CA ILE A 143 -16.50 13.78 33.82
C ILE A 143 -17.81 14.03 33.06
N ASN A 144 -17.85 15.05 32.22
CA ASN A 144 -19.00 15.30 31.35
C ASN A 144 -18.88 14.59 29.98
N GLU A 145 -17.67 14.25 29.54
CA GLU A 145 -17.43 13.55 28.27
C GLU A 145 -16.39 12.43 28.44
N GLU A 146 -16.60 11.30 27.76
CA GLU A 146 -15.61 10.23 27.75
C GLU A 146 -14.29 10.71 27.13
N PRO A 147 -13.13 10.41 27.75
CA PRO A 147 -11.85 10.80 27.20
C PRO A 147 -11.64 10.15 25.83
N LYS A 148 -11.18 10.94 24.85
CA LYS A 148 -10.91 10.48 23.48
C LYS A 148 -9.47 10.76 23.07
N LEU A 149 -8.89 9.84 22.32
CA LEU A 149 -7.53 9.94 21.80
C LEU A 149 -7.55 10.62 20.43
N LYS A 150 -6.77 11.68 20.27
CA LYS A 150 -6.58 12.37 18.99
C LYS A 150 -5.73 11.52 18.04
N LEU A 151 -6.26 11.26 16.85
CA LEU A 151 -5.55 10.51 15.81
C LEU A 151 -4.65 11.43 14.98
N VAL A 152 -3.42 10.97 14.71
CA VAL A 152 -2.46 11.65 13.84
C VAL A 152 -2.08 10.70 12.71
N ILE A 153 -2.34 11.13 11.47
CA ILE A 153 -1.97 10.35 10.28
C ILE A 153 -0.53 10.68 9.91
N ARG A 154 0.32 9.65 9.83
CA ARG A 154 1.65 9.80 9.26
C ARG A 154 1.55 9.92 7.73
N ASN A 155 1.86 11.09 7.22
CA ASN A 155 1.92 11.31 5.78
C ASN A 155 3.10 10.52 5.18
N GLY A 156 2.79 9.60 4.28
CA GLY A 156 3.75 8.81 3.51
C GLY A 156 3.54 9.02 2.02
N ARG A 157 4.53 8.66 1.19
CA ARG A 157 4.45 8.80 -0.29
C ARG A 157 3.19 8.14 -0.88
N ASP A 158 2.91 6.93 -0.39
CA ASP A 158 1.85 6.05 -0.89
C ASP A 158 0.60 6.07 0.04
N ASN A 159 0.61 6.87 1.11
CA ASN A 159 -0.53 6.98 2.02
C ASN A 159 -1.64 7.83 1.37
N VAL A 160 -2.87 7.30 1.38
CA VAL A 160 -4.09 7.94 0.85
C VAL A 160 -5.07 8.32 1.96
N ALA A 161 -4.73 8.05 3.21
CA ALA A 161 -5.57 8.36 4.34
C ALA A 161 -5.56 9.86 4.67
N ARG A 162 -6.75 10.41 4.94
CA ARG A 162 -6.95 11.78 5.42
C ARG A 162 -7.87 11.79 6.63
N LEU A 163 -7.73 12.79 7.47
CA LEU A 163 -8.63 13.04 8.58
C LEU A 163 -9.98 13.56 8.06
N ALA A 164 -11.06 13.20 8.75
CA ALA A 164 -12.40 13.68 8.48
C ALA A 164 -12.52 15.18 8.77
N LYS A 165 -13.15 15.94 7.87
CA LYS A 165 -13.52 17.33 8.13
C LYS A 165 -14.78 17.39 9.00
N GLU A 166 -15.05 18.56 9.57
CA GLU A 166 -16.27 18.79 10.38
C GLU A 166 -17.52 18.45 9.56
N GLY A 167 -18.27 17.43 9.99
CA GLY A 167 -19.49 16.94 9.33
C GLY A 167 -19.32 15.77 8.36
N GLU A 168 -18.10 15.30 8.07
CA GLU A 168 -17.89 14.10 7.23
C GLU A 168 -17.96 12.80 8.06
N ILE A 169 -18.64 11.78 7.53
CA ILE A 169 -18.69 10.43 8.14
C ILE A 169 -17.39 9.68 7.80
N PRO A 170 -16.59 9.25 8.79
CA PRO A 170 -15.39 8.45 8.55
C PRO A 170 -15.72 7.10 7.89
N ASN A 171 -14.93 6.69 6.90
CA ASN A 171 -15.06 5.38 6.26
C ASN A 171 -14.32 4.29 7.06
N VAL A 172 -13.31 4.68 7.84
CA VAL A 172 -12.56 3.78 8.72
C VAL A 172 -12.80 4.18 10.17
N LEU A 173 -13.52 3.33 10.89
CA LEU A 173 -13.68 3.40 12.33
C LEU A 173 -12.50 2.70 12.99
N CYS A 174 -11.73 3.45 13.75
CA CYS A 174 -10.71 2.89 14.64
C CYS A 174 -11.41 2.78 16.00
N GLU A 175 -11.85 1.58 16.37
CA GLU A 175 -12.48 1.33 17.67
C GLU A 175 -11.56 0.49 18.54
N SER A 176 -11.55 0.80 19.84
CA SER A 176 -10.85 0.01 20.85
C SER A 176 -11.60 -1.30 21.11
N GLY A 177 -11.20 -2.39 20.45
CA GLY A 177 -11.79 -3.71 20.66
C GLY A 177 -11.03 -4.83 19.94
N LEU A 178 -11.38 -6.09 20.25
CA LEU A 178 -10.80 -7.29 19.63
C LEU A 178 -11.18 -7.45 18.14
N GLY A 179 -12.08 -6.60 17.61
CA GLY A 179 -12.57 -6.66 16.25
C GLY A 179 -13.28 -8.00 15.96
N LYS A 180 -13.14 -8.51 14.73
CA LYS A 180 -13.52 -9.89 14.39
C LYS A 180 -12.26 -10.77 14.48
N PRO A 181 -12.04 -11.51 15.58
CA PRO A 181 -10.89 -12.39 15.69
C PRO A 181 -10.99 -13.54 14.67
N ALA A 182 -9.86 -14.01 14.16
CA ALA A 182 -9.81 -15.13 13.20
C ALA A 182 -10.37 -16.44 13.80
N SER A 183 -10.32 -16.57 15.13
CA SER A 183 -10.84 -17.72 15.88
C SER A 183 -11.69 -17.21 17.05
N PRO A 184 -12.98 -16.89 16.83
CA PRO A 184 -13.84 -16.35 17.88
C PRO A 184 -14.12 -17.34 19.01
N GLU A 185 -13.90 -18.63 18.77
CA GLU A 185 -14.09 -19.70 19.75
C GLU A 185 -13.14 -19.60 20.95
N LEU A 186 -11.93 -19.06 20.77
CA LEU A 186 -10.94 -18.90 21.84
C LEU A 186 -11.30 -17.83 22.87
N TYR A 187 -12.34 -17.03 22.59
CA TYR A 187 -12.80 -15.93 23.43
C TYR A 187 -14.19 -16.20 24.05
N LYS A 188 -14.75 -17.39 23.83
CA LYS A 188 -15.94 -17.84 24.55
C LYS A 188 -15.48 -18.42 25.89
N ILE A 189 -15.58 -17.61 26.94
CA ILE A 189 -15.42 -18.05 28.34
C ILE A 189 -16.78 -18.52 28.84
#